data_AF-A0A1X0N362-F1
#
_entry.id   AF-A0A1X0N362-F1
#
_cell.length_a   1.000
_cell.length_b   1.000
_cell.length_c   1.000
_cell.angle_alpha   90.00
_cell.angle_beta   90.00
_cell.angle_gamma   90.00
#
_symmetry.space_group_name_H-M   'P 1'
#
loop_
_entity.id
_entity.type
_entity.pdbx_description
1 polymer ?
#
loop_
_entity_poly.entity_id
_entity_poly.type
_entity_poly.pdbx_seq_one_letter_code
_entity_poly.pdbx_strand_id
1 'polypeptide(L)'
;MLISLSPTKIPSLVSSLTPSDVKLTPQPMSDAAKQALLDARNAGVTPPVTSVEPQPGTGPIVAVNTVIGPPQSSEFPRLAELHKGVTEALKNSFEDFKSALSYLYPDLADKKFGFTVAEDGSLKALNDSGELSATDMERLNTLLNASSDLKSAAVTYRDSAIDLVNADSAWTGSYLGQYNLTKENFAGTLDLAALFIPKASTPSKEQFDGMFFNQMAYKAERATPEVLAAREAARNTHKVDVTA
;
A
#
# COMPACT_ATOMS: atom_id res chain seq x y z
N MET A 1 -4.50 19.20 -57.07
CA MET A 1 -5.65 18.93 -56.18
C MET A 1 -5.12 18.80 -54.76
N LEU A 2 -5.56 19.70 -53.88
CA LEU A 2 -5.29 19.69 -52.44
C LEU A 2 -6.29 18.73 -51.77
N ILE A 3 -5.84 17.92 -50.82
CA ILE A 3 -6.75 17.23 -49.89
C ILE A 3 -6.26 17.51 -48.47
N SER A 4 -7.14 18.19 -47.73
CA SER A 4 -6.95 18.70 -46.38
C SER A 4 -7.19 17.63 -45.32
N LEU A 5 -6.45 17.72 -44.22
CA LEU A 5 -6.67 16.99 -42.97
C LEU A 5 -7.88 17.55 -42.22
N SER A 6 -8.66 16.68 -41.56
CA SER A 6 -9.14 16.88 -40.18
C SER A 6 -9.71 15.57 -39.57
N PRO A 7 -9.60 15.40 -38.24
CA PRO A 7 -9.75 14.11 -37.54
C PRO A 7 -11.19 13.79 -37.12
N THR A 8 -11.61 12.52 -37.27
CA THR A 8 -12.90 12.04 -36.73
C THR A 8 -12.75 11.64 -35.27
N LYS A 9 -13.43 12.42 -34.44
CA LYS A 9 -13.64 12.29 -33.00
C LYS A 9 -14.35 10.98 -32.66
N ILE A 10 -13.73 10.12 -31.84
CA ILE A 10 -14.39 8.97 -31.22
C ILE A 10 -15.25 9.50 -30.05
N PRO A 11 -16.56 9.22 -29.99
CA PRO A 11 -17.43 9.72 -28.93
C PRO A 11 -17.17 9.01 -27.60
N SER A 12 -17.12 9.81 -26.54
CA SER A 12 -17.06 9.40 -25.14
C SER A 12 -18.35 8.70 -24.72
N LEU A 13 -18.27 7.49 -24.18
CA LEU A 13 -19.39 6.83 -23.48
C LEU A 13 -19.48 7.39 -22.07
N VAL A 14 -20.19 8.50 -21.91
CA VAL A 14 -20.73 8.93 -20.61
C VAL A 14 -22.17 8.42 -20.56
N SER A 15 -22.40 7.27 -19.94
CA SER A 15 -23.76 6.86 -19.60
C SER A 15 -24.17 7.59 -18.32
N SER A 16 -24.88 8.70 -18.51
CA SER A 16 -25.62 9.42 -17.46
C SER A 16 -26.69 8.53 -16.85
N LEU A 17 -26.68 8.33 -15.54
CA LEU A 17 -27.81 7.77 -14.80
C LEU A 17 -28.89 8.86 -14.66
N THR A 18 -30.06 8.66 -15.25
CA THR A 18 -31.23 9.54 -15.01
C THR A 18 -31.98 9.11 -13.75
N PRO A 19 -32.47 10.06 -12.92
CA PRO A 19 -33.35 9.75 -11.79
C PRO A 19 -34.72 9.29 -12.30
N SER A 20 -35.27 8.21 -11.73
CA SER A 20 -36.63 7.75 -12.05
C SER A 20 -37.68 8.57 -11.30
N ASP A 21 -38.63 9.15 -12.04
CA ASP A 21 -39.85 9.81 -11.52
C ASP A 21 -40.87 8.78 -10.97
N VAL A 22 -40.52 8.07 -9.89
CA VAL A 22 -41.46 7.18 -9.19
C VAL A 22 -42.09 7.95 -8.02
N LYS A 23 -43.29 8.48 -8.22
CA LYS A 23 -44.11 9.05 -7.16
C LYS A 23 -44.67 7.92 -6.29
N LEU A 24 -44.06 7.68 -5.13
CA LEU A 24 -44.52 6.71 -4.13
C LEU A 24 -45.77 7.26 -3.42
N THR A 25 -46.95 6.71 -3.72
CA THR A 25 -48.13 6.87 -2.86
C THR A 25 -48.08 5.84 -1.73
N PRO A 26 -48.11 6.25 -0.45
CA PRO A 26 -48.11 5.31 0.66
C PRO A 26 -49.43 4.54 0.68
N GLN A 27 -49.38 3.21 0.53
CA GLN A 27 -50.53 2.35 0.84
C GLN A 27 -50.62 2.15 2.36
N PRO A 28 -51.83 2.23 2.95
CA PRO A 28 -52.00 1.90 4.35
C PRO A 28 -51.72 0.40 4.58
N MET A 29 -51.01 0.09 5.67
CA MET A 29 -50.66 -1.28 6.04
C MET A 29 -51.93 -2.14 6.21
N SER A 30 -51.91 -3.33 5.60
CA SER A 30 -52.98 -4.31 5.75
C SER A 30 -53.04 -4.84 7.18
N ASP A 31 -54.20 -5.35 7.61
CA ASP A 31 -54.38 -5.84 8.96
C ASP A 31 -53.51 -7.07 9.27
N ALA A 32 -53.12 -7.84 8.24
CA ALA A 32 -52.11 -8.90 8.39
C ALA A 32 -50.72 -8.35 8.76
N ALA A 33 -50.34 -7.18 8.21
CA ALA A 33 -49.07 -6.53 8.54
C ALA A 33 -49.10 -5.89 9.94
N LYS A 34 -50.27 -5.42 10.40
CA LYS A 34 -50.45 -4.94 11.78
C LYS A 34 -50.39 -6.09 12.78
N GLN A 35 -51.01 -7.23 12.44
CA GLN A 35 -50.98 -8.43 13.30
C GLN A 35 -49.55 -8.99 13.41
N ALA A 36 -48.82 -9.07 12.30
CA ALA A 36 -47.41 -9.47 12.30
C ALA A 36 -46.51 -8.54 13.12
N LEU A 37 -46.81 -7.24 13.18
CA LEU A 37 -46.07 -6.28 13.99
C LEU A 37 -46.39 -6.41 15.50
N LEU A 38 -47.62 -6.78 15.84
CA LEU A 38 -48.03 -7.08 17.22
C LEU A 38 -47.41 -8.40 17.71
N ASP A 39 -47.34 -9.42 16.84
CA ASP A 39 -46.68 -10.68 17.13
C ASP A 39 -45.15 -10.50 17.27
N ALA A 40 -44.54 -9.66 16.42
CA ALA A 40 -43.12 -9.30 16.51
C ALA A 40 -42.78 -8.42 17.73
N ARG A 41 -43.76 -7.74 18.34
CA ARG A 41 -43.56 -6.95 19.57
C ARG A 41 -43.59 -7.82 20.83
N ASN A 42 -44.30 -8.95 20.80
CA ASN A 42 -44.36 -9.90 21.92
C ASN A 42 -43.32 -11.02 21.81
N ALA A 43 -42.78 -11.30 20.62
CA ALA A 43 -41.52 -12.01 20.48
C ALA A 43 -40.39 -11.01 20.77
N GLY A 44 -39.88 -10.98 22.00
CA GLY A 44 -38.73 -10.17 22.36
C GLY A 44 -37.49 -10.57 21.55
N VAL A 45 -37.36 -9.99 20.36
CA VAL A 45 -36.18 -10.15 19.50
C VAL A 45 -35.19 -9.07 19.91
N THR A 46 -34.30 -9.42 20.83
CA THR A 46 -33.03 -8.74 20.97
C THR A 46 -32.24 -8.90 19.66
N PRO A 47 -31.60 -7.84 19.12
CA PRO A 47 -30.64 -8.01 18.04
C PRO A 47 -29.53 -8.95 18.53
N PRO A 48 -28.86 -9.74 17.64
CA PRO A 48 -27.86 -10.70 18.07
C PRO A 48 -26.62 -9.94 18.56
N VAL A 49 -26.62 -9.61 19.84
CA VAL A 49 -25.41 -9.53 20.63
C VAL A 49 -25.02 -10.98 20.86
N THR A 50 -23.88 -11.41 20.36
CA THR A 50 -23.34 -12.74 20.64
C THR A 50 -22.98 -12.81 22.13
N SER A 51 -23.97 -13.02 22.98
CA SER A 51 -23.80 -13.50 24.34
C SER A 51 -23.61 -15.01 24.24
N VAL A 52 -22.36 -15.45 24.30
CA VAL A 52 -22.05 -16.86 24.45
C VAL A 52 -22.49 -17.27 25.87
N GLU A 53 -23.61 -17.97 25.97
CA GLU A 53 -23.91 -18.78 27.15
C GLU A 53 -22.88 -19.92 27.21
N PRO A 54 -22.18 -20.12 28.35
CA PRO A 54 -21.19 -21.18 28.45
C PRO A 54 -21.90 -22.54 28.51
N GLN A 55 -21.71 -23.36 27.48
CA GLN A 55 -21.98 -24.79 27.61
C GLN A 55 -21.06 -25.36 28.70
N PRO A 56 -21.55 -26.27 29.58
CA PRO A 56 -20.71 -26.92 30.57
C PRO A 56 -19.85 -27.99 29.86
N GLY A 57 -18.84 -27.53 29.13
CA GLY A 57 -17.73 -28.32 28.64
C GLY A 57 -16.58 -28.21 29.64
N THR A 58 -16.16 -29.34 30.19
CA THR A 58 -15.08 -29.50 31.18
C THR A 58 -13.67 -29.28 30.61
N GLY A 59 -13.48 -28.25 29.80
CA GLY A 59 -12.17 -27.81 29.30
C GLY A 59 -11.94 -26.34 29.63
N PRO A 60 -10.68 -25.90 29.89
CA PRO A 60 -10.40 -24.50 30.15
C PRO A 60 -10.86 -23.65 28.96
N ILE A 61 -11.69 -22.63 29.21
CA ILE A 61 -12.09 -21.63 28.22
C ILE A 61 -10.81 -20.92 27.78
N VAL A 62 -10.35 -21.20 26.56
CA VAL A 62 -9.26 -20.45 25.92
C VAL A 62 -9.91 -19.26 25.24
N ALA A 63 -9.81 -18.08 25.86
CA ALA A 63 -10.13 -16.84 25.17
C ALA A 63 -9.17 -16.69 23.99
N VAL A 64 -9.66 -16.89 22.76
CA VAL A 64 -8.92 -16.47 21.57
C VAL A 64 -9.06 -14.96 21.50
N ASN A 65 -8.12 -14.24 22.13
CA ASN A 65 -7.94 -12.82 21.86
C ASN A 65 -7.50 -12.70 20.40
N THR A 66 -8.44 -12.53 19.48
CA THR A 66 -8.12 -12.09 18.12
C THR A 66 -7.56 -10.67 18.25
N VAL A 67 -6.25 -10.53 18.16
CA VAL A 67 -5.60 -9.21 18.16
C VAL A 67 -5.95 -8.52 16.84
N ILE A 68 -7.06 -7.79 16.87
CA ILE A 68 -7.47 -6.87 15.81
C ILE A 68 -6.55 -5.67 15.96
N GLY A 69 -5.41 -5.67 15.25
CA GLY A 69 -4.44 -4.57 15.25
C GLY A 69 -5.07 -3.18 15.08
N PRO A 70 -4.32 -2.11 15.41
CA PRO A 70 -4.89 -0.79 15.63
C PRO A 70 -5.54 -0.21 14.36
N PRO A 71 -6.60 0.62 14.49
CA PRO A 71 -7.23 1.31 13.35
C PRO A 71 -6.21 2.22 12.66
N GLN A 72 -6.48 2.62 11.41
CA GLN A 72 -5.58 3.51 10.67
C GLN A 72 -5.31 4.79 11.48
N SER A 73 -4.03 5.19 11.56
CA SER A 73 -3.61 6.39 12.28
C SER A 73 -4.24 7.65 11.67
N SER A 74 -4.58 8.63 12.48
CA SER A 74 -5.04 9.95 12.01
C SER A 74 -3.98 10.68 11.18
N GLU A 75 -2.70 10.36 11.36
CA GLU A 75 -1.59 10.93 10.59
C GLU A 75 -1.44 10.29 9.19
N PHE A 76 -2.12 9.17 8.91
CA PHE A 76 -1.95 8.44 7.67
C PHE A 76 -2.15 9.32 6.41
N PRO A 77 -3.19 10.18 6.30
CA PRO A 77 -3.34 11.03 5.12
C PRO A 77 -2.16 11.97 4.88
N ARG A 78 -1.59 12.54 5.95
CA ARG A 78 -0.39 13.40 5.87
C ARG A 78 0.83 12.60 5.44
N LEU A 79 1.03 11.40 6.01
CA LEU A 79 2.14 10.52 5.66
C LEU A 79 2.03 10.00 4.23
N ALA A 80 0.81 9.73 3.74
CA ALA A 80 0.56 9.31 2.37
C ALA A 80 0.91 10.42 1.36
N GLU A 81 0.52 11.67 1.63
CA GLU A 81 0.88 12.81 0.77
C GLU A 81 2.39 13.08 0.80
N LEU A 82 3.02 13.00 1.97
CA LEU A 82 4.48 13.10 2.10
C LEU A 82 5.17 12.00 1.28
N HIS A 83 4.73 10.75 1.45
CA HIS A 83 5.31 9.60 0.76
C HIS A 83 5.20 9.74 -0.76
N LYS A 84 4.09 10.27 -1.27
CA LYS A 84 3.93 10.59 -2.70
C LYS A 84 4.97 11.61 -3.18
N GLY A 85 5.17 12.70 -2.44
CA GLY A 85 6.20 13.70 -2.77
C GLY A 85 7.61 13.10 -2.76
N VAL A 86 7.92 12.26 -1.77
CA VAL A 86 9.20 11.56 -1.66
C VAL A 86 9.39 10.54 -2.79
N THR A 87 8.33 9.87 -3.23
CA THR A 87 8.36 8.93 -4.35
C THR A 87 8.75 9.63 -5.66
N GLU A 88 8.19 10.82 -5.92
CA GLU A 88 8.56 11.61 -7.09
C GLU A 88 10.01 12.13 -7.00
N ALA A 89 10.46 12.55 -5.81
CA ALA A 89 11.85 12.96 -5.61
C ALA A 89 12.85 11.82 -5.86
N LEU A 90 12.53 10.60 -5.39
CA LEU A 90 13.30 9.40 -5.66
C LEU A 90 13.33 9.09 -7.16
N LYS A 91 12.17 9.15 -7.83
CA LYS A 91 12.07 8.92 -9.27
C LYS A 91 12.98 9.85 -10.05
N ASN A 92 12.90 11.15 -9.81
CA ASN A 92 13.72 12.15 -10.50
C ASN A 92 15.22 11.89 -10.28
N SER A 93 15.63 11.64 -9.03
CA SER A 93 17.03 11.35 -8.70
C SER A 93 17.53 10.06 -9.38
N PHE A 94 16.65 9.07 -9.56
CA PHE A 94 16.98 7.84 -10.25
C PHE A 94 17.08 8.03 -11.78
N GLU A 95 16.21 8.85 -12.37
CA GLU A 95 16.28 9.20 -13.80
C GLU A 95 17.56 10.00 -14.12
N ASP A 96 17.97 10.91 -13.23
CA ASP A 96 19.24 11.64 -13.34
C ASP A 96 20.44 10.69 -13.23
N PHE A 97 20.42 9.76 -12.26
CA PHE A 97 21.43 8.71 -12.14
C PHE A 97 21.51 7.86 -13.40
N LYS A 98 20.38 7.40 -13.94
CA LYS A 98 20.34 6.62 -15.18
C LYS A 98 20.90 7.40 -16.37
N SER A 99 20.60 8.69 -16.47
CA SER A 99 21.12 9.55 -17.55
C SER A 99 22.64 9.67 -17.47
N ALA A 100 23.19 9.88 -16.27
CA ALA A 100 24.64 9.89 -16.05
C ALA A 100 25.28 8.52 -16.32
N LEU A 101 24.62 7.43 -15.92
CA LEU A 101 25.06 6.06 -16.16
C LEU A 101 25.13 5.75 -17.66
N SER A 102 24.11 6.11 -18.43
CA SER A 102 24.09 5.93 -19.89
C SER A 102 25.20 6.71 -20.60
N TYR A 103 25.55 7.90 -20.09
CA TYR A 103 26.60 8.73 -20.68
C TYR A 103 28.01 8.20 -20.37
N LEU A 104 28.26 7.79 -19.13
CA LEU A 104 29.60 7.40 -18.66
C LEU A 104 29.90 5.91 -18.82
N TYR A 105 28.87 5.06 -18.72
CA TYR A 105 28.97 3.61 -18.67
C TYR A 105 27.83 2.95 -19.48
N PRO A 106 27.77 3.17 -20.81
CA PRO A 106 26.69 2.66 -21.65
C PRO A 106 26.50 1.14 -21.52
N ASP A 107 27.59 0.37 -21.48
CA ASP A 107 27.54 -1.10 -21.29
C ASP A 107 26.83 -1.55 -20.01
N LEU A 108 26.86 -0.71 -18.97
CA LEU A 108 26.22 -0.99 -17.69
C LEU A 108 24.78 -0.47 -17.65
N ALA A 109 24.50 0.63 -18.37
CA ALA A 109 23.17 1.19 -18.51
C ALA A 109 22.23 0.35 -19.39
N ASP A 110 22.79 -0.38 -20.37
CA ASP A 110 22.05 -1.28 -21.24
C ASP A 110 21.59 -2.56 -20.53
N LYS A 111 22.21 -2.88 -19.38
CA LYS A 111 21.84 -4.04 -18.56
C LYS A 111 20.69 -3.70 -17.64
N LYS A 112 19.82 -4.69 -17.42
CA LYS A 112 18.74 -4.59 -16.47
C LYS A 112 19.24 -4.78 -15.04
N PHE A 113 19.00 -3.79 -14.18
CA PHE A 113 19.30 -3.86 -12.76
C PHE A 113 18.21 -3.21 -11.91
N GLY A 114 18.05 -3.72 -10.69
CA GLY A 114 17.29 -3.08 -9.63
C GLY A 114 18.21 -2.42 -8.61
N PHE A 115 17.65 -1.74 -7.63
CA PHE A 115 18.41 -1.32 -6.45
C PHE A 115 17.53 -1.19 -5.22
N THR A 116 18.16 -1.22 -4.05
CA THR A 116 17.47 -1.09 -2.77
C THR A 116 18.34 -0.35 -1.75
N VAL A 117 17.78 -0.14 -0.56
CA VAL A 117 18.43 0.51 0.58
C VAL A 117 18.69 -0.53 1.66
N ALA A 118 19.96 -0.74 2.00
CA ALA A 118 20.34 -1.56 3.13
C ALA A 118 20.01 -0.88 4.47
N GLU A 119 20.08 -1.65 5.56
CA GLU A 119 19.79 -1.17 6.91
C GLU A 119 20.59 0.10 7.28
N ASP A 120 21.88 0.10 6.97
CA ASP A 120 22.83 1.20 7.18
C ASP A 120 22.61 2.41 6.26
N GLY A 121 21.64 2.34 5.35
CA GLY A 121 21.33 3.38 4.37
C GLY A 121 22.22 3.36 3.13
N SER A 122 23.13 2.39 2.98
CA SER A 122 23.85 2.18 1.73
C SER A 122 22.92 1.66 0.64
N LEU A 123 23.18 2.04 -0.61
CA LEU A 123 22.46 1.51 -1.75
C LEU A 123 23.08 0.21 -2.22
N LYS A 124 22.25 -0.76 -2.59
CA LYS A 124 22.69 -2.05 -3.15
C LYS A 124 22.00 -2.31 -4.47
N ALA A 125 22.77 -2.66 -5.48
CA ALA A 125 22.28 -3.15 -6.76
C ALA A 125 21.62 -4.52 -6.58
N LEU A 126 20.60 -4.78 -7.39
CA LEU A 126 19.88 -6.05 -7.48
C LEU A 126 20.04 -6.62 -8.90
N ASN A 127 20.21 -7.93 -8.98
CA ASN A 127 20.45 -8.66 -10.23
C ASN A 127 19.38 -9.73 -10.48
N ASP A 128 18.11 -9.37 -10.31
CA ASP A 128 16.99 -10.31 -10.50
C ASP A 128 16.91 -10.81 -11.95
N SER A 129 17.49 -10.08 -12.90
CA SER A 129 17.60 -10.46 -14.32
C SER A 129 18.73 -11.47 -14.61
N GLY A 130 19.75 -11.54 -13.74
CA GLY A 130 20.97 -12.32 -13.98
C GLY A 130 21.93 -11.71 -15.02
N GLU A 131 21.68 -10.48 -15.49
CA GLU A 131 22.48 -9.83 -16.53
C GLU A 131 23.80 -9.22 -16.00
N LEU A 132 23.89 -8.98 -14.69
CA LEU A 132 25.06 -8.37 -14.06
C LEU A 132 26.10 -9.41 -13.64
N SER A 133 27.36 -9.17 -14.00
CA SER A 133 28.50 -9.88 -13.42
C SER A 133 28.84 -9.36 -12.01
N ALA A 134 29.72 -10.05 -11.29
CA ALA A 134 30.20 -9.58 -9.98
C ALA A 134 30.87 -8.19 -10.07
N THR A 135 31.63 -7.95 -11.14
CA THR A 135 32.26 -6.65 -11.40
C THR A 135 31.23 -5.56 -11.71
N ASP A 136 30.17 -5.88 -12.46
CA ASP A 136 29.07 -4.94 -12.72
C ASP A 136 28.37 -4.56 -11.42
N MET A 137 28.10 -5.53 -10.55
CA MET A 137 27.49 -5.32 -9.24
C MET A 137 28.34 -4.41 -8.35
N GLU A 138 29.65 -4.67 -8.26
CA GLU A 138 30.57 -3.83 -7.49
C GLU A 138 30.61 -2.38 -8.01
N ARG A 139 30.64 -2.24 -9.34
CA ARG A 139 30.62 -0.93 -9.98
C ARG A 139 29.31 -0.19 -9.74
N LEU A 140 28.16 -0.84 -9.91
CA LEU A 140 26.86 -0.25 -9.62
C LEU A 140 26.75 0.17 -8.15
N ASN A 141 27.16 -0.68 -7.21
CA ASN A 141 27.17 -0.34 -5.79
C ASN A 141 28.00 0.92 -5.51
N THR A 142 29.18 1.02 -6.12
CA THR A 142 30.04 2.20 -5.99
C THR A 142 29.38 3.45 -6.56
N LEU A 143 28.82 3.37 -7.78
CA LEU A 143 28.18 4.50 -8.45
C LEU A 143 26.90 4.96 -7.75
N LEU A 144 26.06 4.02 -7.31
CA LEU A 144 24.83 4.30 -6.56
C LEU A 144 25.17 5.07 -5.27
N ASN A 145 26.18 4.61 -4.52
CA ASN A 145 26.56 5.25 -3.26
C ASN A 145 27.38 6.54 -3.46
N ALA A 146 27.95 6.77 -4.64
CA ALA A 146 28.60 8.03 -4.99
C ALA A 146 27.58 9.15 -5.34
N SER A 147 26.34 8.79 -5.70
CA SER A 147 25.26 9.76 -5.91
C SER A 147 24.63 10.15 -4.58
N SER A 148 25.03 11.31 -4.03
CA SER A 148 24.49 11.83 -2.76
C SER A 148 22.99 12.02 -2.81
N ASP A 149 22.48 12.55 -3.92
CA ASP A 149 21.08 12.93 -4.07
C ASP A 149 20.19 11.70 -4.18
N LEU A 150 20.59 10.73 -5.01
CA LEU A 150 19.89 9.43 -5.10
C LEU A 150 19.90 8.71 -3.76
N LYS A 151 21.06 8.65 -3.08
CA LYS A 151 21.18 8.00 -1.78
C LYS A 151 20.27 8.65 -0.74
N SER A 152 20.28 9.99 -0.66
CA SER A 152 19.40 10.72 0.24
C SER A 152 17.93 10.46 -0.07
N ALA A 153 17.53 10.57 -1.34
CA ALA A 153 16.15 10.36 -1.76
C ALA A 153 15.66 8.93 -1.48
N ALA A 154 16.52 7.92 -1.70
CA ALA A 154 16.19 6.53 -1.44
C ALA A 154 16.07 6.22 0.06
N VAL A 155 16.95 6.78 0.90
CA VAL A 155 16.85 6.65 2.36
C VAL A 155 15.57 7.34 2.88
N THR A 156 15.26 8.55 2.40
CA THR A 156 14.01 9.23 2.76
C THR A 156 12.78 8.44 2.29
N TYR A 157 12.83 7.85 1.09
CA TYR A 157 11.78 6.97 0.60
C TYR A 157 11.58 5.77 1.53
N ARG A 158 12.67 5.06 1.88
CA ARG A 158 12.62 3.93 2.82
C ARG A 158 11.91 4.30 4.12
N ASP A 159 12.36 5.38 4.74
CA ASP A 159 11.85 5.80 6.05
C ASP A 159 10.37 6.20 5.93
N SER A 160 9.99 6.95 4.88
CA SER A 160 8.58 7.31 4.64
C SER A 160 7.66 6.11 4.33
N ALA A 161 8.18 5.08 3.65
CA ALA A 161 7.43 3.86 3.37
C ALA A 161 7.18 3.04 4.64
N ILE A 162 8.18 2.97 5.53
CA ILE A 162 8.06 2.34 6.85
C ILE A 162 7.01 3.08 7.67
N ASP A 163 7.04 4.42 7.69
CA ASP A 163 6.05 5.23 8.40
C ASP A 163 4.64 5.02 7.85
N LEU A 164 4.48 4.93 6.52
CA LEU A 164 3.20 4.67 5.89
C LEU A 164 2.62 3.30 6.29
N VAL A 165 3.44 2.25 6.24
CA VAL A 165 3.06 0.89 6.68
C VAL A 165 2.70 0.87 8.16
N ASN A 166 3.49 1.55 9.00
CA ASN A 166 3.28 1.63 10.45
C ASN A 166 2.09 2.50 10.84
N ALA A 167 1.65 3.42 9.98
CA ALA A 167 0.48 4.27 10.21
C ALA A 167 -0.81 3.65 9.66
N ASP A 168 -0.73 2.75 8.69
CA ASP A 168 -1.89 2.07 8.15
C ASP A 168 -2.48 1.04 9.14
N SER A 169 -3.66 0.54 8.84
CA SER A 169 -4.30 -0.53 9.59
C SER A 169 -4.18 -1.87 8.86
N ALA A 170 -4.22 -2.96 9.63
CA ALA A 170 -4.22 -4.31 9.08
C ALA A 170 -5.59 -4.77 8.54
N TRP A 171 -6.69 -4.07 8.89
CA TRP A 171 -8.07 -4.54 8.67
C TRP A 171 -8.97 -3.53 7.95
N THR A 172 -8.53 -2.28 7.87
CA THR A 172 -9.18 -1.12 7.27
C THR A 172 -8.12 -0.26 6.58
N GLY A 173 -8.52 0.63 5.66
CA GLY A 173 -7.58 1.49 4.94
C GLY A 173 -6.97 0.81 3.71
N SER A 174 -5.66 0.96 3.51
CA SER A 174 -4.94 0.40 2.36
C SER A 174 -4.40 -1.02 2.59
N TYR A 175 -4.67 -1.60 3.77
CA TYR A 175 -4.21 -2.92 4.21
C TYR A 175 -2.68 -3.08 4.21
N LEU A 176 -1.91 -1.99 4.24
CA LEU A 176 -0.46 -2.04 4.37
C LEU A 176 -0.05 -2.43 5.80
N GLY A 177 -0.87 -2.10 6.80
CA GLY A 177 -0.58 -2.38 8.21
C GLY A 177 -0.55 -3.87 8.57
N GLN A 178 -0.99 -4.75 7.66
CA GLN A 178 -0.87 -6.21 7.82
C GLN A 178 0.58 -6.72 7.62
N TYR A 179 1.46 -5.87 7.09
CA TYR A 179 2.87 -6.18 6.86
C TYR A 179 3.76 -5.52 7.90
N ASN A 180 4.97 -6.07 8.05
CA ASN A 180 6.05 -5.53 8.85
C ASN A 180 7.20 -5.11 7.93
N LEU A 181 7.33 -3.81 7.67
CA LEU A 181 8.45 -3.25 6.93
C LEU A 181 9.35 -2.52 7.90
N THR A 182 10.63 -2.88 7.92
CA THR A 182 11.63 -2.33 8.82
C THR A 182 12.90 -2.00 8.04
N LYS A 183 13.90 -1.36 8.67
CA LYS A 183 15.17 -1.05 7.99
C LYS A 183 15.94 -2.32 7.64
N GLU A 184 15.84 -3.33 8.48
CA GLU A 184 16.53 -4.61 8.39
C GLU A 184 16.02 -5.43 7.20
N ASN A 185 14.69 -5.46 6.99
CA ASN A 185 14.07 -6.27 5.94
C ASN A 185 13.78 -5.49 4.64
N PHE A 186 13.98 -4.17 4.61
CA PHE A 186 13.67 -3.33 3.46
C PHE A 186 14.39 -3.80 2.19
N ALA A 187 15.68 -4.09 2.30
CA ALA A 187 16.50 -4.55 1.19
C ALA A 187 16.01 -5.87 0.56
N GLY A 188 15.43 -6.75 1.39
CA GLY A 188 14.83 -8.00 0.92
C GLY A 188 13.41 -7.83 0.38
N THR A 189 12.76 -6.69 0.65
CA THR A 189 11.35 -6.46 0.35
C THR A 189 11.15 -5.65 -0.92
N LEU A 190 11.90 -4.56 -1.11
CA LEU A 190 11.66 -3.60 -2.19
C LEU A 190 12.85 -3.45 -3.13
N ASP A 191 12.58 -3.64 -4.42
CA ASP A 191 13.34 -3.09 -5.54
C ASP A 191 12.75 -1.72 -5.90
N LEU A 192 13.54 -0.67 -5.70
CA LEU A 192 13.16 0.72 -5.94
C LEU A 192 13.13 1.06 -7.43
N ALA A 193 13.96 0.42 -8.27
CA ALA A 193 13.91 0.66 -9.71
C ALA A 193 12.61 0.13 -10.31
N ALA A 194 12.12 -1.01 -9.79
CA ALA A 194 10.90 -1.64 -10.27
C ALA A 194 9.63 -0.77 -10.07
N LEU A 195 9.67 0.16 -9.11
CA LEU A 195 8.58 1.13 -8.87
C LEU A 195 8.35 2.08 -10.06
N PHE A 196 9.39 2.31 -10.86
CA PHE A 196 9.41 3.33 -11.91
C PHE A 196 9.38 2.76 -13.33
N ILE A 197 9.10 1.45 -13.47
CA ILE A 197 8.91 0.85 -14.78
C ILE A 197 7.69 1.54 -15.44
N PRO A 198 7.85 2.19 -16.61
CA PRO A 198 6.77 2.92 -17.26
C PRO A 198 5.57 2.01 -17.47
N LYS A 199 4.37 2.45 -17.06
CA LYS A 199 3.17 1.61 -17.11
C LYS A 199 2.60 1.56 -18.53
N ALA A 200 2.22 0.37 -18.98
CA ALA A 200 1.44 0.17 -20.19
C ALA A 200 -0.06 -0.01 -19.87
N SER A 201 -0.92 0.13 -20.88
CA SER A 201 -2.38 -0.04 -20.76
C SER A 201 -2.76 -1.41 -20.19
N THR A 202 -1.98 -2.43 -20.53
CA THR A 202 -2.01 -3.76 -19.90
C THR A 202 -0.65 -3.98 -19.26
N PRO A 203 -0.54 -4.00 -17.92
CA PRO A 203 0.72 -4.21 -17.25
C PRO A 203 1.32 -5.59 -17.59
N SER A 204 2.61 -5.62 -17.92
CA SER A 204 3.40 -6.84 -17.95
C SER A 204 3.55 -7.41 -16.53
N LYS A 205 3.95 -8.69 -16.44
CA LYS A 205 4.25 -9.31 -15.14
C LYS A 205 5.26 -8.48 -14.34
N GLU A 206 6.29 -7.99 -15.00
CA GLU A 206 7.31 -7.17 -14.37
C GLU A 206 6.75 -5.84 -13.83
N GLN A 207 5.93 -5.13 -14.62
CA GLN A 207 5.28 -3.89 -14.18
C GLN A 207 4.33 -4.15 -13.00
N PHE A 208 3.65 -5.30 -13.00
CA PHE A 208 2.78 -5.70 -11.91
C PHE A 208 3.58 -6.04 -10.66
N ASP A 209 4.56 -6.94 -10.75
CA ASP A 209 5.40 -7.37 -9.64
C ASP A 209 6.20 -6.20 -9.05
N GLY A 210 6.59 -5.23 -9.87
CA GLY A 210 7.30 -4.02 -9.45
C GLY A 210 6.46 -3.01 -8.66
N MET A 211 5.13 -3.14 -8.63
CA MET A 211 4.29 -2.25 -7.83
C MET A 211 4.55 -2.45 -6.34
N PHE A 212 4.63 -1.35 -5.58
CA PHE A 212 4.89 -1.37 -4.13
C PHE A 212 4.07 -2.42 -3.38
N PHE A 213 2.74 -2.41 -3.54
CA PHE A 213 1.85 -3.35 -2.86
C PHE A 213 2.14 -4.81 -3.20
N ASN A 214 2.49 -5.10 -4.46
CA ASN A 214 2.78 -6.47 -4.90
C ASN A 214 4.13 -6.94 -4.36
N GLN A 215 5.14 -6.08 -4.36
CA GLN A 215 6.42 -6.38 -3.71
C GLN A 215 6.23 -6.67 -2.21
N MET A 216 5.44 -5.84 -1.52
CA MET A 216 5.07 -6.09 -0.12
C MET A 216 4.33 -7.42 0.06
N ALA A 217 3.34 -7.70 -0.79
CA ALA A 217 2.56 -8.94 -0.70
C ALA A 217 3.38 -10.21 -0.92
N TYR A 218 4.41 -10.16 -1.76
CA TYR A 218 5.25 -11.32 -2.07
C TYR A 218 6.46 -11.48 -1.15
N LYS A 219 7.02 -10.38 -0.64
CA LYS A 219 8.33 -10.37 0.00
C LYS A 219 8.30 -9.89 1.45
N ALA A 220 7.32 -9.08 1.86
CA ALA A 220 7.30 -8.53 3.21
C ALA A 220 6.84 -9.56 4.25
N GLU A 221 7.39 -9.44 5.45
CA GLU A 221 6.93 -10.18 6.62
C GLU A 221 5.53 -9.72 7.05
N ARG A 222 4.78 -10.62 7.68
CA ARG A 222 3.49 -10.28 8.30
C ARG A 222 3.71 -9.60 9.65
N ALA A 223 2.90 -8.59 9.96
CA ALA A 223 2.88 -8.00 11.29
C ALA A 223 2.37 -9.02 12.31
N THR A 224 3.17 -9.31 13.34
CA THR A 224 2.75 -10.15 14.45
C THR A 224 1.88 -9.37 15.44
N PRO A 225 1.14 -10.04 16.33
CA PRO A 225 0.40 -9.36 17.40
C PRO A 225 1.26 -8.38 18.23
N GLU A 226 2.52 -8.73 18.49
CA GLU A 226 3.47 -7.89 19.24
C GLU A 226 3.82 -6.61 18.47
N VAL A 227 4.05 -6.72 17.15
CA VAL A 227 4.28 -5.56 16.28
C VAL A 227 3.05 -4.65 16.26
N LEU A 228 1.85 -5.23 16.15
CA LEU A 228 0.60 -4.46 16.13
C LEU A 228 0.36 -3.74 17.47
N ALA A 229 0.61 -4.41 18.59
CA ALA A 229 0.52 -3.80 19.92
C ALA A 229 1.56 -2.68 20.12
N ALA A 230 2.79 -2.86 19.64
CA ALA A 230 3.83 -1.84 19.69
C ALA A 230 3.45 -0.59 18.87
N ARG A 231 2.85 -0.78 17.68
CA ARG A 231 2.32 0.32 16.86
C ARG A 231 1.20 1.07 17.56
N GLU A 232 0.29 0.36 18.23
CA GLU A 232 -0.79 1.00 19.00
C GLU A 232 -0.23 1.83 20.16
N ALA A 233 0.72 1.29 20.91
CA ALA A 233 1.38 2.00 22.00
C ALA A 233 2.10 3.26 21.50
N ALA A 234 2.86 3.17 20.40
CA ALA A 234 3.57 4.30 19.79
C ALA A 234 2.62 5.41 19.29
N ARG A 235 1.43 5.05 18.79
CA ARG A 235 0.42 6.03 18.36
C ARG A 235 -0.23 6.74 19.55
N ASN A 236 -0.40 6.02 20.67
CA ASN A 236 -1.01 6.59 21.87
C ASN A 236 -0.05 7.54 22.59
N THR A 237 1.26 7.28 22.62
CA THR A 237 2.24 8.24 23.17
C THR A 237 2.28 9.53 22.36
N HIS A 238 2.24 9.43 21.02
CA HIS A 238 2.22 10.60 20.14
C HIS A 238 0.99 11.50 20.33
N LYS A 239 -0.15 10.95 20.79
CA LYS A 239 -1.36 11.74 21.08
C LYS A 239 -1.24 12.55 22.37
N VAL A 240 -0.49 12.06 23.36
CA VAL A 240 -0.35 12.72 24.67
C VAL A 240 0.53 13.97 24.55
N ASP A 241 1.58 13.92 23.75
CA ASP A 241 2.54 15.03 23.57
C ASP A 241 1.95 16.21 22.77
N VAL A 242 0.91 16.01 21.96
CA VAL A 242 0.27 17.09 21.17
C VAL A 242 -0.75 17.90 21.99
N THR A 243 -1.07 17.43 23.20
CA THR A 243 -2.06 18.05 24.10
C THR A 243 -1.49 18.79 25.31
N ALA A 244 -0.16 18.95 25.39
CA ALA A 244 0.53 19.66 26.47
C ALA A 244 0.94 21.09 26.09
#